data_AF-A0A016WDD0-F1
#
_entry.id   AF-A0A016WDD0-F1
#
_cell.length_a   1.000
_cell.length_b   1.000
_cell.length_c   1.000
_cell.angle_alpha   90.00
_cell.angle_beta   90.00
_cell.angle_gamma   90.00
#
_symmetry.space_group_name_H-M   'P 1'
#
loop_
_entity.id
_entity.type
_entity.pdbx_description
1 polymer ?
#
loop_
_entity_poly.entity_id
_entity_poly.type
_entity_poly.pdbx_seq_one_letter_code
_entity_poly.pdbx_strand_id
1 'polypeptide(L)'
;MNVLSFRCRCAQTCATRSSKLLKYDYRKRFFWNYCDQRLPNKRTVCENSGCLLQGVNPKRTKNLRRKAIHNIKIRAQLEVILKSSPKKFVGNHRDIHWVGA
;
A
#
# COMPACT_ATOMS: atom_id res chain seq x y z
N MET A 1 12.20 7.37 5.84
CA MET A 1 10.72 7.38 5.75
C MET A 1 10.23 5.94 5.72
N ASN A 2 9.67 5.44 6.83
CA ASN A 2 9.23 4.04 6.95
C ASN A 2 7.89 3.84 6.22
N VAL A 3 7.96 3.28 5.00
CA VAL A 3 6.77 2.90 4.24
C VAL A 3 6.44 1.45 4.58
N LEU A 4 5.45 1.25 5.46
CA LEU A 4 4.90 -0.08 5.76
C LEU A 4 4.27 -0.68 4.49
N SER A 5 5.01 -1.53 3.79
CA SER A 5 4.52 -2.21 2.58
C SER A 5 3.69 -3.43 2.94
N PHE A 6 2.36 -3.29 3.00
CA PHE A 6 1.46 -4.44 3.13
C PHE A 6 1.28 -5.13 1.76
N ARG A 7 1.93 -6.29 1.57
CA ARG A 7 1.68 -7.19 0.42
C ARG A 7 0.36 -7.95 0.64
N CYS A 8 -0.74 -7.45 0.09
CA CYS A 8 -2.00 -8.21 0.06
C CYS A 8 -1.92 -9.36 -0.96
N ARG A 9 -2.15 -10.59 -0.50
CA ARG A 9 -2.01 -11.83 -1.28
C ARG A 9 -3.27 -12.24 -2.05
N CYS A 10 -4.36 -11.47 -1.97
CA CYS A 10 -5.65 -11.82 -2.58
C CYS A 10 -5.94 -10.95 -3.81
N ALA A 11 -5.66 -11.49 -5.01
CA ALA A 11 -5.90 -10.80 -6.27
C ALA A 11 -7.40 -10.66 -6.63
N GLN A 12 -8.26 -11.61 -6.24
CA GLN A 12 -9.70 -11.59 -6.56
C GLN A 12 -10.53 -10.61 -5.71
N THR A 13 -10.26 -10.49 -4.40
CA THR A 13 -11.06 -9.64 -3.50
C THR A 13 -10.72 -8.15 -3.55
N CYS A 14 -9.59 -7.78 -4.18
CA CYS A 14 -9.14 -6.39 -4.26
C CYS A 14 -9.75 -5.60 -5.42
N ALA A 15 -10.27 -6.26 -6.46
CA ALA A 15 -10.85 -5.56 -7.62
C ALA A 15 -12.24 -4.97 -7.29
N THR A 16 -13.06 -5.70 -6.54
CA THR A 16 -14.42 -5.30 -6.13
C THR A 16 -14.46 -4.42 -4.87
N ARG A 17 -13.36 -4.31 -4.12
CA ARG A 17 -13.26 -3.47 -2.89
C ARG A 17 -12.94 -2.00 -3.13
N SER A 18 -12.62 -1.58 -4.36
CA SER A 18 -12.19 -0.20 -4.65
C SER A 18 -13.24 0.83 -4.25
N SER A 19 -14.53 0.58 -4.50
CA SER A 19 -15.62 1.53 -4.22
C SER A 19 -15.77 1.84 -2.73
N LYS A 20 -15.71 0.81 -1.87
CA LYS A 20 -15.78 0.96 -0.41
C LYS A 20 -14.61 1.73 0.20
N LEU A 21 -13.49 1.82 -0.54
CA LEU A 21 -12.27 2.48 -0.09
C LEU A 21 -12.12 3.90 -0.65
N LEU A 22 -12.98 4.33 -1.58
CA LEU A 22 -12.95 5.71 -2.11
C LEU A 22 -13.13 6.76 -1.00
N LYS A 23 -13.97 6.48 0.00
CA LYS A 23 -14.14 7.32 1.20
C LYS A 23 -12.86 7.53 2.02
N TYR A 24 -11.82 6.73 1.77
CA TYR A 24 -10.51 6.83 2.41
C TYR A 24 -9.42 7.36 1.47
N ASP A 25 -9.79 8.09 0.40
CA ASP A 25 -8.84 8.61 -0.62
C ASP A 25 -7.89 7.52 -1.11
N TYR A 26 -8.47 6.36 -1.45
CA TYR A 26 -7.70 5.21 -1.87
C TYR A 26 -6.98 5.47 -3.18
N ARG A 27 -5.66 5.28 -3.19
CA ARG A 27 -4.81 5.44 -4.38
C ARG A 27 -3.96 4.22 -4.60
N LYS A 28 -4.07 3.64 -5.80
CA LYS A 28 -3.23 2.53 -6.25
C LYS A 28 -2.12 3.06 -7.16
N ARG A 29 -0.86 2.73 -6.85
CA ARG A 29 0.31 3.08 -7.66
C ARG A 29 1.06 1.81 -8.05
N PHE A 30 1.65 1.82 -9.24
CA PHE A 30 2.45 0.71 -9.74
C PHE A 30 3.92 1.09 -9.76
N PHE A 31 4.76 0.13 -9.44
CA PHE A 31 6.21 0.27 -9.45
C PHE A 31 6.83 -0.97 -10.08
N TRP A 32 7.95 -0.78 -10.77
CA TRP A 32 8.71 -1.89 -11.33
C TRP A 32 9.38 -2.67 -10.20
N ASN A 33 9.32 -4.00 -10.21
CA ASN A 33 9.85 -4.78 -9.08
C ASN A 33 11.39 -4.76 -9.02
N TYR A 34 12.06 -4.50 -10.14
CA TYR A 34 13.52 -4.56 -10.25
C TYR A 34 14.20 -3.25 -9.81
N CYS A 35 13.74 -2.10 -10.30
CA CYS A 35 14.38 -0.80 -10.06
C CYS A 35 13.51 0.18 -9.24
N ASP A 36 12.34 -0.26 -8.78
CA ASP A 36 11.39 0.57 -8.03
C ASP A 36 10.93 1.87 -8.72
N GLN A 37 11.15 1.97 -10.03
CA GLN A 37 10.63 3.09 -10.83
C GLN A 37 9.11 3.09 -10.82
N ARG A 38 8.51 4.26 -10.60
CA ARG A 38 7.06 4.45 -10.66
C ARG A 38 6.56 4.26 -12.09
N LEU A 39 5.46 3.54 -12.24
CA LEU A 39 4.83 3.24 -13.51
C LEU A 39 3.43 3.87 -13.58
N PRO A 40 3.02 4.39 -14.75
CA PRO A 40 1.66 4.87 -14.97
C PRO A 40 0.61 3.80 -14.72
N ASN A 41 0.83 2.57 -15.18
CA ASN A 41 -0.13 1.48 -15.02
C ASN A 41 0.54 0.10 -14.95
N LYS A 42 -0.30 -0.94 -14.77
CA LYS A 42 0.15 -2.33 -14.62
C LYS A 42 0.71 -2.97 -15.90
N ARG A 43 0.65 -2.31 -17.05
CA ARG A 43 1.09 -2.80 -18.37
C ARG A 43 2.29 -2.03 -18.89
N THR A 44 2.54 -0.81 -18.40
CA THR A 44 3.68 0.02 -18.81
C THR A 44 5.01 -0.68 -18.59
N VAL A 45 5.89 -0.52 -19.57
CA VAL A 45 7.26 -1.03 -19.58
C VAL A 45 8.16 -0.09 -18.78
N CYS A 46 9.29 -0.58 -18.26
CA CYS A 46 10.24 0.29 -17.59
C CYS A 46 11.04 1.11 -18.62
N GLU A 47 11.04 2.43 -18.46
CA GLU A 47 11.79 3.37 -19.32
C GLU A 47 13.09 3.87 -18.68
N ASN A 48 13.36 3.51 -17.42
CA ASN A 48 14.58 3.90 -16.73
C ASN A 48 15.81 3.28 -17.40
N SER A 49 16.70 4.13 -17.94
CA SER A 49 17.93 3.72 -18.64
C SER A 49 18.92 2.95 -17.76
N GLY A 50 18.91 3.17 -16.44
CA GLY A 50 19.73 2.40 -15.49
C GLY A 50 19.15 1.04 -15.11
N CYS A 51 17.99 0.66 -15.66
CA CYS A 51 17.33 -0.61 -15.32
C CYS A 51 17.77 -1.72 -16.26
N LEU A 52 18.27 -2.84 -15.70
CA LEU A 52 18.64 -4.04 -16.47
C LEU A 52 17.50 -4.58 -17.34
N LEU A 53 16.25 -4.31 -16.95
CA LEU A 53 15.04 -4.76 -17.64
C LEU A 53 14.30 -3.60 -18.33
N GLN A 54 15.01 -2.54 -18.72
CA GLN A 54 14.46 -1.44 -19.53
C GLN A 54 13.90 -2.00 -20.84
N GLY A 55 12.73 -1.52 -21.28
CA GLY A 55 12.10 -1.96 -22.54
C GLY A 55 11.55 -3.39 -22.52
N VAL A 56 11.78 -4.17 -21.45
CA VAL A 56 11.34 -5.56 -21.39
C VAL A 56 9.85 -5.65 -21.08
N ASN A 57 9.11 -6.28 -21.99
CA ASN A 57 7.69 -6.52 -21.80
C ASN A 57 7.43 -7.36 -20.55
N PRO A 58 6.41 -7.00 -19.78
CA PRO A 58 6.11 -7.73 -18.57
C PRO A 58 5.63 -9.16 -18.79
N LYS A 59 6.17 -10.07 -17.99
CA LYS A 59 5.69 -11.46 -17.91
C LYS A 59 5.34 -11.80 -16.47
N ARG A 60 4.65 -12.93 -16.27
CA ARG A 60 4.26 -13.43 -14.93
C ARG A 60 5.45 -13.81 -14.03
N THR A 61 6.68 -13.79 -14.55
CA THR A 61 7.91 -14.13 -13.82
C THR A 61 8.18 -13.14 -12.69
N LYS A 62 8.81 -13.60 -11.59
CA LYS A 62 9.00 -12.79 -10.37
C LYS A 62 9.69 -11.44 -10.65
N ASN A 63 10.67 -11.41 -11.54
CA ASN A 63 11.46 -10.21 -11.84
C ASN A 63 10.72 -9.19 -12.72
N LEU A 64 9.76 -9.66 -13.54
CA LEU A 64 8.94 -8.81 -14.42
C LEU A 64 7.54 -8.50 -13.85
N ARG A 65 7.26 -8.97 -12.63
CA ARG A 65 6.06 -8.55 -11.88
C ARG A 65 6.20 -7.09 -11.48
N ARG A 66 5.07 -6.45 -11.19
CA ARG A 66 5.01 -5.09 -10.65
C ARG A 66 4.60 -5.11 -9.20
N LYS A 67 5.19 -4.22 -8.42
CA LYS A 67 4.73 -3.91 -7.07
C LYS A 67 3.52 -2.98 -7.21
N ALA A 68 2.38 -3.37 -6.64
CA ALA A 68 1.25 -2.48 -6.48
C ALA A 68 1.26 -1.97 -5.04
N ILE A 69 1.39 -0.66 -4.88
CA ILE A 69 1.31 0.00 -3.58
C ILE A 69 -0.09 0.60 -3.45
N HIS A 70 -0.74 0.26 -2.34
CA HIS A 70 -2.09 0.66 -2.00
C HIS A 70 -2.01 1.68 -0.87
N ASN A 71 -2.35 2.93 -1.16
CA ASN A 71 -2.36 4.01 -0.16
C ASN A 71 -3.81 4.29 0.25
N ILE A 72 -4.01 4.50 1.55
CA ILE A 72 -5.28 4.89 2.16
C ILE A 72 -4.99 6.02 3.15
N LYS A 73 -5.85 7.04 3.19
CA LYS A 73 -5.81 8.04 4.26
C LYS A 73 -6.40 7.43 5.52
N ILE A 74 -5.55 7.28 6.52
CA ILE A 74 -5.90 6.67 7.81
C ILE A 74 -6.80 7.58 8.67
N ARG A 75 -6.81 8.90 8.41
CA ARG A 75 -7.55 9.89 9.23
C ARG A 75 -9.03 9.50 9.46
N ALA A 76 -9.79 9.23 8.40
CA ALA A 76 -11.20 8.88 8.56
C ALA A 76 -11.41 7.52 9.25
N GLN A 77 -10.41 6.63 9.24
CA GLN A 77 -10.45 5.37 9.98
C GLN A 77 -10.16 5.61 11.46
N LEU A 78 -9.19 6.48 11.76
CA LEU A 78 -8.90 6.94 13.12
C LEU A 78 -10.08 7.66 13.73
N GLU A 79 -10.76 8.56 13.00
CA GLU A 79 -11.95 9.25 13.52
C GLU A 79 -13.07 8.27 13.90
N VAL A 80 -13.28 7.19 13.11
CA VAL A 80 -14.24 6.14 13.45
C VAL A 80 -13.81 5.35 14.68
N ILE A 81 -12.54 4.97 14.80
CA ILE A 81 -12.00 4.25 15.96
C ILE A 81 -12.09 5.11 17.23
N LEU A 82 -11.69 6.38 17.14
CA LEU A 82 -11.71 7.34 18.24
C LEU A 82 -13.14 7.64 18.70
N LYS A 83 -14.12 7.73 17.79
CA LYS A 83 -15.54 7.89 18.13
C LYS A 83 -16.14 6.64 18.77
N SER A 84 -15.72 5.45 18.33
CA SER A 84 -16.33 4.18 18.76
C SER A 84 -15.82 3.68 20.12
N SER A 85 -14.59 3.99 20.52
CA SER A 85 -14.09 3.57 21.84
C SER A 85 -12.92 4.41 22.36
N PRO A 86 -13.18 5.63 22.89
CA PRO A 86 -12.15 6.45 23.51
C PRO A 86 -11.42 5.73 24.65
N LYS A 87 -12.16 4.95 25.46
CA LYS A 87 -11.61 4.20 26.60
C LYS A 87 -10.59 3.14 26.19
N LYS A 88 -10.84 2.41 25.09
CA LYS A 88 -9.86 1.43 24.55
C LYS A 88 -8.63 2.12 24.00
N PHE A 89 -8.79 3.27 23.36
CA PHE A 89 -7.64 4.01 22.83
C PHE A 89 -6.75 4.54 23.96
N VAL A 90 -7.36 5.12 25.01
CA VAL A 90 -6.63 5.58 26.20
C VAL A 90 -5.97 4.42 26.94
N GLY A 91 -6.65 3.28 27.08
CA GLY A 91 -6.09 2.06 27.67
C GLY A 91 -4.85 1.58 26.91
N ASN A 92 -4.99 1.35 25.59
CA ASN A 92 -3.88 0.90 24.76
C ASN A 92 -2.73 1.91 24.70
N HIS A 93 -3.03 3.22 24.68
CA HIS A 93 -2.01 4.26 24.71
C HIS A 93 -1.26 4.26 26.04
N ARG A 94 -1.97 4.10 27.16
CA ARG A 94 -1.32 3.88 28.47
C ARG A 94 -0.44 2.64 28.40
N ASP A 95 -0.91 1.50 27.93
CA ASP A 95 -0.12 0.26 27.89
C ASP A 95 1.14 0.36 27.02
N ILE A 96 1.08 1.08 25.89
CA ILE A 96 2.24 1.31 25.01
C ILE A 96 3.25 2.27 25.67
N HIS A 97 2.77 3.31 26.36
CA HIS A 97 3.62 4.31 27.01
C HIS A 97 3.99 3.96 28.45
N TRP A 98 3.40 2.90 29.02
CA TRP A 98 3.70 2.35 30.35
C TRP A 98 4.91 1.40 30.32
N VAL A 99 5.63 1.29 29.20
CA VAL A 99 6.96 0.68 29.19
C VAL A 99 7.95 1.66 29.83
N GLY A 100 7.94 1.73 31.15
CA GLY A 100 8.82 2.60 31.93
C GLY A 100 8.38 2.80 33.38
N ALA A 101 8.30 1.72 34.17
CA ALA A 101 8.48 1.74 35.62
C ALA A 101 9.20 0.44 36.04
#